data_AF-A0A7C5ICA6-F1
#
_entry.id   AF-A0A7C5ICA6-F1
#
_cell.length_a   1.000
_cell.length_b   1.000
_cell.length_c   1.000
_cell.angle_alpha   90.00
_cell.angle_beta   90.00
_cell.angle_gamma   90.00
#
_symmetry.space_group_name_H-M   'P 1'
#
loop_
_entity.id
_entity.type
_entity.pdbx_description
1 polymer ?
#
loop_
_entity_poly.entity_id
_entity_poly.type
_entity_poly.pdbx_seq_one_letter_code
_entity_poly.pdbx_strand_id
1 'polypeptide(L)'
;MNRKEIVGSTIGGTYSSGVLIKLKGISHEKIEVGYSLIAKGKTCNYLMIVNDVIAGSSETAEALDLSRKPTSAKDLLSGSLLTSRVNCIPIASNTAAGPEDALTIPDYLSECSLLSREEAETFYGCCDLQEKYPLGTIKPTDFIIPIDVEILVQNSFGIFGKSGTGKSVLGNLIAAYLVTYSNHIRLEKKDNIPPTLLIFDMHSEYGLKLRTPSQKTLASGVAQIFPEEFTVYCLDPSLVEQIEKEFRRGALAKELKVKKENIEVEDIVVLSELLKIPGAASLNLQAVRSRLEKLAGTWFEALLNFESFEPKTLRELDFEQQVVTSLKAFSRRLSPFKNFPQLSEAEDTCQQLIKDL
;
A
#
# COMPACT_ATOMS: atom_id res chain seq x y z
N MET A 1 20.47 -29.18 18.52
CA MET A 1 20.44 -27.89 19.24
C MET A 1 21.47 -26.97 18.61
N ASN A 2 21.05 -26.04 17.74
CA ASN A 2 21.96 -25.05 17.19
C ASN A 2 22.40 -24.11 18.32
N ARG A 3 23.71 -23.98 18.51
CA ARG A 3 24.30 -23.11 19.54
C ARG A 3 23.94 -21.67 19.18
N LYS A 4 23.22 -20.94 20.06
CA LYS A 4 22.90 -19.52 19.85
C LYS A 4 24.20 -18.76 19.61
N GLU A 5 24.30 -18.06 18.48
CA GLU A 5 25.48 -17.27 18.14
C GLU A 5 25.44 -15.98 18.95
N ILE A 6 26.21 -15.96 20.02
CA ILE A 6 26.36 -14.78 20.90
C ILE A 6 27.14 -13.72 20.14
N VAL A 7 26.54 -12.55 20.03
CA VAL A 7 27.06 -11.40 19.28
C VAL A 7 27.86 -10.48 20.19
N GLY A 8 27.42 -10.31 21.45
CA GLY A 8 28.04 -9.35 22.35
C GLY A 8 27.23 -9.07 23.60
N SER A 9 27.47 -7.92 24.21
CA SER A 9 26.74 -7.46 25.39
C SER A 9 26.42 -5.97 25.32
N THR A 10 25.30 -5.56 25.91
CA THR A 10 24.94 -4.15 26.04
C THR A 10 25.96 -3.39 26.90
N ILE A 11 26.33 -2.18 26.48
CA ILE A 11 27.29 -1.32 27.20
C ILE A 11 26.73 0.05 27.58
N GLY A 12 25.52 0.36 27.12
CA GLY A 12 24.83 1.62 27.39
C GLY A 12 23.87 1.95 26.26
N GLY A 13 23.26 3.12 26.32
CA GLY A 13 22.29 3.57 25.33
C GLY A 13 21.15 4.34 25.98
N THR A 14 20.26 4.83 25.14
CA THR A 14 19.02 5.49 25.58
C THR A 14 17.87 4.92 24.76
N TYR A 15 16.65 5.05 25.28
CA TYR A 15 15.46 4.65 24.53
C TYR A 15 15.36 5.38 23.18
N SER A 16 15.66 6.68 23.16
CA SER A 16 15.55 7.52 21.95
C SER A 16 16.66 7.30 20.93
N SER A 17 17.88 7.00 21.37
CA SER A 17 19.05 6.90 20.49
C SER A 17 19.45 5.46 20.19
N GLY A 18 18.82 4.49 20.85
CA GLY A 18 19.13 3.07 20.74
C GLY A 18 20.12 2.59 21.82
N VAL A 19 20.31 1.27 21.80
CA VAL A 19 21.15 0.49 22.71
C VAL A 19 22.45 0.15 22.01
N LEU A 20 23.56 0.51 22.64
CA LEU A 20 24.90 0.19 22.18
C LEU A 20 25.30 -1.20 22.66
N ILE A 21 25.64 -2.06 21.71
CA ILE A 21 26.14 -3.41 21.96
C ILE A 21 27.61 -3.46 21.58
N LYS A 22 28.45 -3.93 22.50
CA LYS A 22 29.85 -4.23 22.22
C LYS A 22 29.95 -5.63 21.66
N LEU A 23 30.48 -5.76 20.45
CA LEU A 23 30.65 -7.06 19.80
C LEU A 23 31.75 -7.87 20.50
N LYS A 24 31.53 -9.18 20.63
CA LYS A 24 32.46 -10.13 21.24
C LYS A 24 32.55 -11.40 20.41
N GLY A 25 33.70 -11.63 19.78
CA GLY A 25 33.98 -12.86 19.02
C GLY A 25 33.33 -12.95 17.63
N ILE A 26 32.63 -11.90 17.19
CA ILE A 26 32.09 -11.78 15.84
C ILE A 26 32.64 -10.52 15.15
N SER A 27 32.97 -10.64 13.86
CA SER A 27 33.38 -9.49 13.04
C SER A 27 32.16 -8.60 12.75
N HIS A 28 32.34 -7.28 12.78
CA HIS A 28 31.29 -6.34 12.40
C HIS A 28 30.90 -6.46 10.91
N GLU A 29 31.77 -7.02 10.07
CA GLU A 29 31.46 -7.33 8.66
C GLU A 29 30.37 -8.39 8.48
N LYS A 30 30.10 -9.20 9.52
CA LYS A 30 29.06 -10.23 9.49
C LYS A 30 27.68 -9.71 9.96
N ILE A 31 27.60 -8.45 10.37
CA ILE A 31 26.37 -7.85 10.88
C ILE A 31 25.92 -6.77 9.90
N GLU A 32 24.73 -6.94 9.33
CA GLU A 32 24.14 -5.93 8.46
C GLU A 32 23.16 -5.05 9.22
N VAL A 33 23.00 -3.81 8.76
CA VAL A 33 21.88 -2.95 9.16
C VAL A 33 20.56 -3.65 8.80
N GLY A 34 19.61 -3.64 9.74
CA GLY A 34 18.34 -4.33 9.64
C GLY A 34 18.35 -5.77 10.18
N TYR A 35 19.50 -6.31 10.62
CA TYR A 35 19.51 -7.59 11.33
C TYR A 35 18.77 -7.49 12.65
N SER A 36 18.03 -8.53 12.99
CA SER A 36 17.36 -8.65 14.28
C SER A 36 18.21 -9.39 15.30
N LEU A 37 18.25 -8.86 16.52
CA LEU A 37 19.00 -9.37 17.66
C LEU A 37 18.04 -9.57 18.84
N ILE A 38 18.39 -10.51 19.72
CA ILE A 38 17.76 -10.66 21.03
C ILE A 38 18.74 -10.22 22.11
N ALA A 39 18.29 -9.32 22.98
CA ALA A 39 18.95 -9.06 24.26
C ALA A 39 18.21 -9.76 25.39
N LYS A 40 18.93 -10.58 26.16
CA LYS A 40 18.41 -11.23 27.36
C LYS A 40 18.47 -10.26 28.53
N GLY A 41 17.35 -9.60 28.82
CA GLY A 41 17.21 -8.80 30.02
C GLY A 41 17.03 -9.67 31.27
N LYS A 42 17.00 -9.02 32.44
CA LYS A 42 16.78 -9.71 33.72
C LYS A 42 15.34 -10.20 33.89
N THR A 43 14.38 -9.43 33.37
CA THR A 43 12.94 -9.66 33.53
C THR A 43 12.27 -10.15 32.25
N CYS A 44 12.72 -9.66 31.10
CA CYS A 44 12.17 -9.97 29.79
C CYS A 44 13.27 -10.00 28.72
N ASN A 45 12.96 -10.63 27.59
CA ASN A 45 13.83 -10.59 26.41
C ASN A 45 13.38 -9.48 25.49
N TYR A 46 14.34 -8.80 24.86
CA TYR A 46 14.08 -7.70 23.95
C TYR A 46 14.43 -8.11 22.52
N LEU A 47 13.50 -7.89 21.60
CA LEU A 47 13.75 -7.92 20.17
C LEU A 47 14.22 -6.54 19.72
N MET A 48 15.40 -6.50 19.08
CA MET A 48 16.03 -5.26 18.64
C MET A 48 16.46 -5.37 17.18
N ILE A 49 16.47 -4.25 16.47
CA ILE A 49 16.95 -4.16 15.09
C ILE A 49 18.25 -3.35 15.05
N VAL A 50 19.25 -3.84 14.33
CA VAL A 50 20.51 -3.12 14.09
C VAL A 50 20.21 -1.89 13.23
N ASN A 51 20.41 -0.70 13.80
CA ASN A 51 20.25 0.58 13.12
C ASN A 51 21.56 1.05 12.49
N ASP A 52 22.70 0.82 13.16
CA ASP A 52 24.00 1.26 12.70
C ASP A 52 25.13 0.35 13.18
N VAL A 53 26.23 0.28 12.41
CA VAL A 53 27.43 -0.51 12.71
C VAL A 53 28.62 0.44 12.86
N ILE A 54 29.14 0.51 14.09
CA ILE A 54 30.16 1.48 14.49
C ILE A 54 31.50 0.76 14.66
N ALA A 55 32.42 1.02 13.73
CA ALA A 55 33.82 0.65 13.91
C ALA A 55 34.50 1.55 14.96
N GLY A 56 35.49 1.01 15.69
CA GLY A 56 36.23 1.76 16.71
C GLY A 56 36.91 3.03 16.16
N SER A 57 37.29 3.96 17.05
CA SER A 57 37.80 5.28 16.64
C SER A 57 39.16 5.19 15.94
N SER A 58 39.35 6.00 14.88
CA SER A 58 40.63 6.15 14.17
C SER A 58 41.77 6.49 15.13
N GLU A 59 41.49 7.30 16.15
CA GLU A 59 42.45 7.71 17.19
C GLU A 59 43.09 6.51 17.92
N THR A 60 42.34 5.44 18.18
CA THR A 60 42.90 4.22 18.78
C THR A 60 43.76 3.43 17.81
N ALA A 61 43.39 3.39 16.53
CA ALA A 61 44.18 2.71 15.50
C ALA A 61 45.48 3.47 15.15
N GLU A 62 45.41 4.80 15.15
CA GLU A 62 46.54 5.72 14.95
C GLU A 62 47.48 5.73 16.16
N ALA A 63 46.95 5.82 17.39
CA ALA A 63 47.76 5.76 18.61
C ALA A 63 48.51 4.43 18.77
N LEU A 64 47.99 3.34 18.19
CA LEU A 64 48.61 2.02 18.21
C LEU A 64 49.56 1.76 17.01
N ASP A 65 49.71 2.74 16.11
CA ASP A 65 50.41 2.68 14.80
C ASP A 65 50.19 1.33 14.09
N LEU A 66 48.92 0.89 14.09
CA LEU A 66 48.59 -0.47 13.64
C LEU A 66 48.97 -0.66 12.18
N SER A 67 48.92 0.39 11.34
CA SER A 67 49.24 0.34 9.92
C SER A 67 50.63 -0.24 9.62
N ARG A 68 51.62 0.01 10.50
CA ARG A 68 53.03 -0.40 10.36
C ARG A 68 53.37 -1.74 11.01
N LYS A 69 52.45 -2.35 11.76
CA LYS A 69 52.69 -3.62 12.45
C LYS A 69 52.48 -4.83 11.53
N PRO A 70 53.20 -5.96 11.76
CA PRO A 70 52.99 -7.21 11.03
C PRO A 70 51.57 -7.73 11.27
N THR A 71 51.04 -8.48 10.29
CA THR A 71 49.64 -8.95 10.27
C THR A 71 49.22 -9.70 11.54
N SER A 72 50.10 -10.54 12.09
CA SER A 72 49.85 -11.27 13.34
C SER A 72 49.66 -10.36 14.57
N ALA A 73 50.38 -9.24 14.63
CA ALA A 73 50.21 -8.25 15.70
C ALA A 73 48.98 -7.37 15.47
N LYS A 74 48.62 -7.10 14.19
CA LYS A 74 47.38 -6.41 13.84
C LYS A 74 46.16 -7.22 14.29
N ASP A 75 46.13 -8.53 14.03
CA ASP A 75 45.01 -9.40 14.38
C ASP A 75 44.83 -9.58 15.91
N LEU A 76 45.94 -9.64 16.64
CA LEU A 76 45.92 -9.78 18.10
C LEU A 76 45.53 -8.47 18.80
N LEU A 77 46.01 -7.33 18.29
CA LEU A 77 45.68 -6.00 18.83
C LEU A 77 44.28 -5.54 18.40
N SER A 78 43.83 -5.86 17.17
CA SER A 78 42.48 -5.56 16.71
C SER A 78 41.43 -6.34 17.50
N GLY A 79 41.67 -7.62 17.78
CA GLY A 79 40.78 -8.45 18.60
C GLY A 79 40.68 -8.03 20.08
N SER A 80 41.72 -7.36 20.61
CA SER A 80 41.79 -6.94 22.02
C SER A 80 41.36 -5.48 22.26
N LEU A 81 41.72 -4.56 21.35
CA LEU A 81 41.62 -3.12 21.57
C LEU A 81 40.60 -2.42 20.64
N LEU A 82 40.39 -2.93 19.42
CA LEU A 82 39.45 -2.35 18.46
C LEU A 82 38.06 -2.97 18.64
N THR A 83 37.35 -2.52 19.66
CA THR A 83 36.02 -3.06 19.96
C THR A 83 35.01 -2.45 19.01
N SER A 84 34.51 -3.25 18.08
CA SER A 84 33.39 -2.86 17.23
C SER A 84 32.10 -2.81 18.05
N ARG A 85 31.23 -1.86 17.71
CA ARG A 85 29.95 -1.65 18.39
C ARG A 85 28.84 -1.64 17.35
N VAL A 86 27.63 -2.00 17.77
CA VAL A 86 26.44 -1.82 16.95
C VAL A 86 25.41 -1.05 17.76
N ASN A 87 24.71 -0.14 17.10
CA ASN A 87 23.58 0.56 17.69
C ASN A 87 22.29 -0.17 17.28
N CYS A 88 21.46 -0.52 18.24
CA CYS A 88 20.24 -1.28 18.01
C CYS A 88 19.02 -0.60 18.63
N ILE A 89 17.90 -0.63 17.93
CA ILE A 89 16.65 -0.05 18.41
C ILE A 89 15.78 -1.20 18.94
N PRO A 90 15.39 -1.19 20.23
CA PRO A 90 14.44 -2.16 20.75
C PRO A 90 13.05 -1.88 20.18
N ILE A 91 12.43 -2.91 19.62
CA ILE A 91 11.11 -2.82 18.98
C ILE A 91 10.03 -3.55 19.78
N ALA A 92 10.37 -4.66 20.44
CA ALA A 92 9.44 -5.41 21.26
C ALA A 92 10.13 -6.01 22.48
N SER A 93 9.37 -6.24 23.54
CA SER A 93 9.78 -7.00 24.72
C SER A 93 8.82 -8.15 24.95
N ASN A 94 9.35 -9.34 25.24
CA ASN A 94 8.54 -10.51 25.57
C ASN A 94 8.48 -10.67 27.09
N THR A 95 7.33 -10.34 27.67
CA THR A 95 7.06 -10.49 29.11
C THR A 95 6.27 -11.77 29.37
N ALA A 96 5.89 -12.03 30.64
CA ALA A 96 5.07 -13.18 30.99
C ALA A 96 3.68 -13.17 30.31
N ALA A 97 3.19 -11.99 29.91
CA ALA A 97 1.93 -11.83 29.20
C ALA A 97 2.06 -12.03 27.68
N GLY A 98 3.28 -12.11 27.15
CA GLY A 98 3.59 -12.22 25.74
C GLY A 98 4.37 -11.03 25.18
N PRO A 99 4.54 -10.97 23.86
CA PRO A 99 5.20 -9.86 23.17
C PRO A 99 4.39 -8.57 23.25
N GLU A 100 5.05 -7.48 23.61
CA GLU A 100 4.49 -6.12 23.61
C GLU A 100 5.53 -5.12 23.09
N ASP A 101 5.09 -3.90 22.80
CA ASP A 101 5.99 -2.82 22.38
C ASP A 101 7.05 -2.55 23.44
N ALA A 102 8.30 -2.41 23.00
CA ALA A 102 9.37 -2.07 23.92
C ALA A 102 9.21 -0.62 24.39
N LEU A 103 8.90 -0.44 25.68
CA LEU A 103 8.89 0.87 26.37
C LEU A 103 10.13 1.10 27.22
N THR A 104 10.99 0.08 27.33
CA THR A 104 12.22 0.09 28.13
C THR A 104 13.38 -0.47 27.31
N ILE A 105 14.59 -0.40 27.87
CA ILE A 105 15.80 -0.94 27.25
C ILE A 105 16.38 -2.07 28.11
N PRO A 106 17.13 -3.02 27.51
CA PRO A 106 17.83 -4.05 28.29
C PRO A 106 18.83 -3.42 29.26
N ASP A 107 19.05 -4.09 30.40
CA ASP A 107 20.02 -3.66 31.41
C ASP A 107 21.46 -3.74 30.90
N TYR A 108 22.40 -3.12 31.60
CA TYR A 108 23.82 -3.19 31.31
C TYR A 108 24.33 -4.63 31.29
N LEU A 109 25.24 -4.92 30.35
CA LEU A 109 25.89 -6.22 30.16
C LEU A 109 24.91 -7.37 29.85
N SER A 110 23.68 -7.06 29.42
CA SER A 110 22.73 -8.05 28.90
C SER A 110 23.36 -8.77 27.70
N GLU A 111 23.28 -10.09 27.68
CA GLU A 111 23.81 -10.91 26.58
C GLU A 111 22.95 -10.72 25.32
N CYS A 112 23.60 -10.42 24.21
CA CYS A 112 22.97 -10.26 22.91
C CYS A 112 23.36 -11.39 21.96
N SER A 113 22.38 -11.98 21.27
CA SER A 113 22.57 -13.00 20.23
C SER A 113 21.81 -12.65 18.96
N LEU A 114 22.22 -13.24 17.83
CA LEU A 114 21.40 -13.19 16.61
C LEU A 114 20.02 -13.80 16.90
N LEU A 115 18.98 -13.22 16.30
CA LEU A 115 17.63 -13.75 16.40
C LEU A 115 17.61 -15.22 15.96
N SER A 116 17.11 -16.11 16.83
CA SER A 116 16.89 -17.51 16.47
C SER A 116 15.46 -17.73 15.96
N ARG A 117 15.21 -18.85 15.27
CA ARG A 117 13.88 -19.20 14.77
C ARG A 117 12.83 -19.33 15.87
N GLU A 118 13.18 -19.97 16.98
CA GLU A 118 12.30 -20.15 18.15
C GLU A 118 11.92 -18.81 18.80
N GLU A 119 12.87 -17.87 18.86
CA GLU A 119 12.60 -16.53 19.37
C GLU A 119 11.77 -15.71 18.38
N ALA A 120 12.05 -15.81 17.08
CA ALA A 120 11.24 -15.16 16.05
C ALA A 120 9.78 -15.64 16.13
N GLU A 121 9.56 -16.95 16.28
CA GLU A 121 8.23 -17.53 16.48
C GLU A 121 7.56 -17.03 17.76
N THR A 122 8.33 -16.85 18.83
CA THR A 122 7.80 -16.29 20.09
C THR A 122 7.30 -14.85 19.92
N PHE A 123 8.01 -14.02 19.16
CA PHE A 123 7.65 -12.61 18.97
C PHE A 123 6.59 -12.38 17.90
N TYR A 124 6.69 -13.09 16.77
CA TYR A 124 5.83 -12.86 15.61
C TYR A 124 4.68 -13.87 15.49
N GLY A 125 4.76 -15.03 16.16
CA GLY A 125 3.83 -16.13 15.98
C GLY A 125 4.03 -16.88 14.66
N CYS A 126 3.11 -17.79 14.34
CA CYS A 126 3.16 -18.61 13.13
C CYS A 126 2.08 -18.23 12.11
N CYS A 127 2.34 -18.52 10.84
CA CYS A 127 1.32 -18.47 9.79
C CYS A 127 0.35 -19.65 9.96
N ASP A 128 -0.94 -19.40 9.80
CA ASP A 128 -1.99 -20.43 9.77
C ASP A 128 -2.65 -20.55 8.38
N LEU A 129 -2.36 -19.61 7.46
CA LEU A 129 -2.96 -19.51 6.13
C LEU A 129 -4.50 -19.35 6.15
N GLN A 130 -5.05 -18.97 7.30
CA GLN A 130 -6.45 -18.66 7.51
C GLN A 130 -6.63 -17.17 7.80
N GLU A 131 -5.91 -16.64 8.78
CA GLU A 131 -5.89 -15.22 9.17
C GLU A 131 -4.48 -14.64 9.01
N LYS A 132 -3.46 -15.46 9.26
CA LYS A 132 -2.04 -15.10 9.24
C LYS A 132 -1.32 -15.68 8.04
N TYR A 133 -0.91 -14.79 7.15
CA TYR A 133 -0.29 -15.12 5.86
C TYR A 133 1.20 -14.75 5.81
N PRO A 134 2.01 -15.39 4.95
CA PRO A 134 3.47 -15.24 4.97
C PRO A 134 3.99 -13.98 4.25
N LEU A 135 4.34 -12.90 4.96
CA LEU A 135 4.74 -11.63 4.34
C LEU A 135 6.13 -11.66 3.67
N GLY A 136 7.10 -12.27 4.34
CA GLY A 136 8.51 -12.23 3.98
C GLY A 136 9.38 -12.80 5.10
N THR A 137 10.70 -12.79 4.92
CA THR A 137 11.62 -13.36 5.92
C THR A 137 12.33 -12.29 6.74
N ILE A 138 12.58 -12.60 8.02
CA ILE A 138 13.32 -11.73 8.93
C ILE A 138 14.80 -12.10 9.00
N LYS A 139 15.67 -11.16 8.60
CA LYS A 139 17.13 -11.33 8.70
C LYS A 139 17.59 -11.32 10.18
N PRO A 140 18.59 -12.15 10.55
CA PRO A 140 19.40 -13.02 9.69
C PRO A 140 18.81 -14.41 9.43
N THR A 141 17.61 -14.70 9.92
CA THR A 141 16.98 -16.02 9.79
C THR A 141 16.22 -16.18 8.47
N ASP A 142 15.78 -17.39 8.19
CA ASP A 142 14.79 -17.71 7.15
C ASP A 142 13.36 -17.76 7.72
N PHE A 143 13.14 -17.29 8.96
CA PHE A 143 11.83 -17.29 9.58
C PHE A 143 10.87 -16.37 8.83
N ILE A 144 9.68 -16.89 8.53
CA ILE A 144 8.64 -16.19 7.79
C ILE A 144 7.79 -15.37 8.75
N ILE A 145 7.73 -14.06 8.54
CA ILE A 145 6.88 -13.16 9.33
C ILE A 145 5.42 -13.35 8.88
N PRO A 146 4.50 -13.74 9.79
CA PRO A 146 3.08 -13.71 9.53
C PRO A 146 2.55 -12.26 9.48
N ILE A 147 1.62 -12.00 8.58
CA ILE A 147 0.79 -10.79 8.57
C ILE A 147 -0.67 -11.19 8.82
N ASP A 148 -1.27 -10.54 9.80
CA ASP A 148 -2.65 -10.79 10.20
C ASP A 148 -3.60 -9.96 9.33
N VAL A 149 -4.30 -10.63 8.43
CA VAL A 149 -5.20 -9.99 7.46
C VAL A 149 -6.51 -9.57 8.10
N GLU A 150 -6.95 -10.24 9.17
CA GLU A 150 -8.13 -9.84 9.92
C GLU A 150 -7.92 -8.46 10.55
N ILE A 151 -6.77 -8.24 11.18
CA ILE A 151 -6.41 -6.95 11.75
C ILE A 151 -6.23 -5.89 10.65
N LEU A 152 -5.65 -6.28 9.50
CA LEU A 152 -5.47 -5.35 8.37
C LEU A 152 -6.79 -4.84 7.80
N VAL A 153 -7.83 -5.66 7.69
CA VAL A 153 -9.13 -5.20 7.14
C VAL A 153 -9.89 -4.29 8.11
N GLN A 154 -9.60 -4.40 9.42
CA GLN A 154 -10.21 -3.55 10.44
C GLN A 154 -9.59 -2.15 10.50
N ASN A 155 -8.40 -1.96 9.92
CA ASN A 155 -7.63 -0.72 10.03
C ASN A 155 -7.22 -0.18 8.66
N SER A 156 -7.10 1.13 8.55
CA SER A 156 -6.46 1.71 7.36
C SER A 156 -4.96 1.55 7.43
N PHE A 157 -4.33 1.09 6.34
CA PHE A 157 -2.87 1.00 6.23
C PHE A 157 -2.36 1.66 4.95
N GLY A 158 -1.08 1.99 4.93
CA GLY A 158 -0.40 2.59 3.77
C GLY A 158 0.93 1.91 3.48
N ILE A 159 1.22 1.67 2.21
CA ILE A 159 2.49 1.10 1.74
C ILE A 159 3.36 2.23 1.19
N PHE A 160 4.44 2.55 1.90
CA PHE A 160 5.34 3.65 1.53
C PHE A 160 6.70 3.13 1.05
N GLY A 161 7.31 3.88 0.13
CA GLY A 161 8.63 3.54 -0.41
C GLY A 161 8.99 4.37 -1.63
N LYS A 162 10.29 4.51 -1.91
CA LYS A 162 10.78 5.16 -3.13
C LYS A 162 10.30 4.42 -4.38
N SER A 163 10.37 5.05 -5.55
CA SER A 163 10.05 4.36 -6.80
C SER A 163 10.96 3.14 -6.99
N GLY A 164 10.40 2.02 -7.46
CA GLY A 164 11.14 0.77 -7.68
C GLY A 164 11.47 -0.07 -6.45
N THR A 165 11.00 0.28 -5.24
CA THR A 165 11.27 -0.50 -4.02
C THR A 165 10.28 -1.66 -3.77
N GLY A 166 9.52 -2.07 -4.78
CA GLY A 166 8.59 -3.21 -4.67
C GLY A 166 7.21 -2.91 -4.07
N LYS A 167 6.78 -1.64 -4.02
CA LYS A 167 5.44 -1.26 -3.50
C LYS A 167 4.31 -2.04 -4.17
N SER A 168 4.30 -2.12 -5.50
CA SER A 168 3.27 -2.81 -6.26
C SER A 168 3.33 -4.33 -6.08
N VAL A 169 4.52 -4.88 -5.85
CA VAL A 169 4.71 -6.31 -5.52
C VAL A 169 4.06 -6.62 -4.19
N LEU A 170 4.38 -5.83 -3.16
CA LEU A 170 3.79 -6.00 -1.83
C LEU A 170 2.27 -5.76 -1.85
N GLY A 171 1.79 -4.75 -2.60
CA GLY A 171 0.37 -4.49 -2.76
C GLY A 171 -0.39 -5.64 -3.42
N ASN A 172 0.16 -6.23 -4.48
CA ASN A 172 -0.43 -7.41 -5.11
C ASN A 172 -0.44 -8.63 -4.17
N LEU A 173 0.62 -8.81 -3.37
CA LEU A 173 0.68 -9.88 -2.37
C LEU A 173 -0.42 -9.72 -1.32
N ILE A 174 -0.59 -8.51 -0.78
CA ILE A 174 -1.65 -8.21 0.20
C ILE A 174 -3.03 -8.38 -0.44
N ALA A 175 -3.23 -7.91 -1.67
CA ALA A 175 -4.49 -8.11 -2.39
C ALA A 175 -4.83 -9.61 -2.56
N ALA A 176 -3.83 -10.45 -2.87
CA ALA A 176 -4.00 -11.90 -2.95
C ALA A 176 -4.41 -12.51 -1.58
N TYR A 177 -3.83 -12.02 -0.48
CA TYR A 177 -4.22 -12.45 0.86
C TYR A 177 -5.63 -12.04 1.23
N LEU A 178 -6.04 -10.81 0.91
CA LEU A 178 -7.40 -10.34 1.15
C LEU A 178 -8.44 -11.18 0.39
N VAL A 179 -8.16 -11.55 -0.85
CA VAL A 179 -9.03 -12.45 -1.65
C VAL A 179 -9.09 -13.84 -1.03
N THR A 180 -7.94 -14.40 -0.67
CA THR A 180 -7.86 -15.73 -0.03
C THR A 180 -8.61 -15.75 1.31
N TYR A 181 -8.44 -14.70 2.11
CA TYR A 181 -9.14 -14.50 3.38
C TYR A 181 -10.66 -14.34 3.19
N SER A 182 -11.09 -13.57 2.20
CA SER A 182 -12.51 -13.41 1.84
C SER A 182 -13.15 -14.74 1.47
N ASN A 183 -12.47 -15.55 0.67
CA ASN A 183 -12.93 -16.88 0.30
C ASN A 183 -12.97 -17.84 1.50
N HIS A 184 -11.99 -17.76 2.39
CA HIS A 184 -11.99 -18.53 3.63
C HIS A 184 -13.21 -18.22 4.51
N ILE A 185 -13.51 -16.93 4.74
CA ILE A 185 -14.70 -16.49 5.49
C ILE A 185 -15.99 -17.03 4.85
N ARG A 186 -16.13 -16.91 3.52
CA ARG A 186 -17.31 -17.36 2.77
C ARG A 186 -17.53 -18.87 2.91
N LEU A 187 -16.46 -19.66 2.88
CA LEU A 187 -16.54 -21.13 2.98
C LEU A 187 -16.85 -21.60 4.41
N GLU A 188 -16.22 -20.99 5.42
CA GLU A 188 -16.40 -21.39 6.82
C GLU A 188 -17.68 -20.82 7.46
N LYS A 189 -18.40 -19.92 6.77
CA LYS A 189 -19.58 -19.22 7.31
C LYS A 189 -19.31 -18.55 8.66
N LYS A 190 -18.12 -17.95 8.81
CA LYS A 190 -17.83 -17.11 9.98
C LYS A 190 -18.81 -15.93 10.00
N ASP A 191 -19.12 -15.43 11.19
CA ASP A 191 -19.98 -14.24 11.38
C ASP A 191 -19.33 -12.95 10.82
N ASN A 192 -18.06 -13.01 10.43
CA ASN A 192 -17.33 -11.89 9.84
C ASN A 192 -17.84 -11.57 8.43
N ILE A 193 -17.92 -10.28 8.12
CA ILE A 193 -18.26 -9.80 6.78
C ILE A 193 -17.03 -9.98 5.88
N PRO A 194 -17.12 -10.72 4.76
CA PRO A 194 -16.00 -10.89 3.85
C PRO A 194 -15.60 -9.54 3.25
N PRO A 195 -14.29 -9.22 3.17
CA PRO A 195 -13.86 -7.95 2.58
C PRO A 195 -14.11 -7.93 1.07
N THR A 196 -14.58 -6.78 0.59
CA THR A 196 -14.67 -6.43 -0.85
C THR A 196 -13.52 -5.50 -1.21
N LEU A 197 -12.83 -5.78 -2.32
CA LEU A 197 -11.75 -4.92 -2.81
C LEU A 197 -12.19 -4.08 -4.01
N LEU A 198 -12.06 -2.76 -3.89
CA LEU A 198 -12.10 -1.83 -5.02
C LEU A 198 -10.71 -1.22 -5.21
N ILE A 199 -10.07 -1.51 -6.34
CA ILE A 199 -8.70 -1.05 -6.63
C ILE A 199 -8.72 -0.04 -7.77
N PHE A 200 -8.30 1.19 -7.49
CA PHE A 200 -8.02 2.19 -8.53
C PHE A 200 -6.61 1.97 -9.10
N ASP A 201 -6.54 1.21 -10.20
CA ASP A 201 -5.27 0.76 -10.78
C ASP A 201 -4.73 1.71 -11.85
N MET A 202 -3.88 2.65 -11.44
CA MET A 202 -3.33 3.69 -12.33
C MET A 202 -2.33 3.16 -13.38
N HIS A 203 -1.68 2.03 -13.13
CA HIS A 203 -0.61 1.51 -13.99
C HIS A 203 -0.90 0.10 -14.52
N SER A 204 -2.12 -0.40 -14.30
CA SER A 204 -2.55 -1.74 -14.67
C SER A 204 -1.68 -2.85 -14.05
N GLU A 205 -1.08 -2.60 -12.88
CA GLU A 205 -0.17 -3.54 -12.22
C GLU A 205 -0.91 -4.62 -11.42
N TYR A 206 -2.18 -4.37 -11.07
CA TYR A 206 -3.07 -5.31 -10.38
C TYR A 206 -3.98 -6.03 -11.37
N GLY A 207 -4.53 -5.30 -12.34
CA GLY A 207 -5.43 -5.81 -13.38
C GLY A 207 -4.73 -6.64 -14.46
N LEU A 208 -3.48 -6.27 -14.80
CA LEU A 208 -2.71 -6.91 -15.87
C LEU A 208 -1.43 -7.54 -15.31
N LYS A 209 -0.31 -6.80 -15.26
CA LYS A 209 1.00 -7.37 -14.92
C LYS A 209 1.90 -6.36 -14.24
N LEU A 210 2.67 -6.83 -13.26
CA LEU A 210 3.73 -6.06 -12.64
C LEU A 210 4.92 -5.94 -13.60
N ARG A 211 5.47 -4.73 -13.69
CA ARG A 211 6.63 -4.44 -14.55
C ARG A 211 7.79 -3.88 -13.76
N THR A 212 9.00 -4.17 -14.21
CA THR A 212 10.20 -3.50 -13.72
C THR A 212 10.26 -2.05 -14.23
N PRO A 213 11.12 -1.18 -13.65
CA PRO A 213 11.39 0.15 -14.22
C PRO A 213 11.87 0.10 -15.67
N SER A 214 12.49 -1.02 -16.07
CA SER A 214 12.92 -1.31 -17.45
C SER A 214 11.82 -1.92 -18.33
N GLN A 215 10.55 -1.85 -17.92
CA GLN A 215 9.37 -2.35 -18.64
C GLN A 215 9.37 -3.86 -18.92
N LYS A 216 10.18 -4.64 -18.19
CA LYS A 216 10.14 -6.11 -18.27
C LYS A 216 9.04 -6.64 -17.36
N THR A 217 8.28 -7.61 -17.85
CA THR A 217 7.29 -8.32 -17.04
C THR A 217 7.98 -9.01 -15.87
N LEU A 218 7.52 -8.71 -14.66
CA LEU A 218 8.02 -9.30 -13.42
C LEU A 218 7.10 -10.45 -12.97
N ALA A 219 5.81 -10.20 -12.88
CA ALA A 219 4.79 -11.15 -12.42
C ALA A 219 3.41 -10.75 -12.94
N SER A 220 2.45 -11.68 -12.88
CA SER A 220 1.04 -11.39 -13.12
C SER A 220 0.43 -10.57 -11.99
N GLY A 221 -0.47 -9.65 -12.33
CA GLY A 221 -1.27 -8.93 -11.36
C GLY A 221 -2.29 -9.84 -10.68
N VAL A 222 -2.79 -9.43 -9.52
CA VAL A 222 -3.72 -10.22 -8.69
C VAL A 222 -5.00 -10.61 -9.44
N ALA A 223 -5.51 -9.76 -10.34
CA ALA A 223 -6.69 -10.07 -11.14
C ALA A 223 -6.42 -11.20 -12.16
N GLN A 224 -5.18 -11.33 -12.65
CA GLN A 224 -4.79 -12.46 -13.49
C GLN A 224 -4.63 -13.76 -12.69
N ILE A 225 -4.28 -13.67 -11.40
CA ILE A 225 -4.11 -14.83 -10.52
C ILE A 225 -5.48 -15.36 -10.05
N PHE A 226 -6.41 -14.46 -9.70
CA PHE A 226 -7.77 -14.76 -9.23
C PHE A 226 -8.84 -14.20 -10.16
N PRO A 227 -8.90 -14.67 -11.42
CA PRO A 227 -9.76 -14.06 -12.43
C PRO A 227 -11.26 -14.19 -12.17
N GLU A 228 -11.67 -15.18 -11.38
CA GLU A 228 -13.07 -15.37 -11.01
C GLU A 228 -13.49 -14.43 -9.86
N GLU A 229 -12.53 -13.78 -9.19
CA GLU A 229 -12.76 -12.88 -8.04
C GLU A 229 -12.65 -11.40 -8.41
N PHE A 230 -12.21 -11.08 -9.63
CA PHE A 230 -12.02 -9.71 -10.09
C PHE A 230 -12.75 -9.47 -11.41
N THR A 231 -13.33 -8.28 -11.55
CA THR A 231 -13.73 -7.71 -12.85
C THR A 231 -12.97 -6.41 -13.05
N VAL A 232 -12.29 -6.27 -14.19
CA VAL A 232 -11.46 -5.09 -14.50
C VAL A 232 -12.25 -4.13 -15.38
N TYR A 233 -12.62 -2.98 -14.82
CA TYR A 233 -13.28 -1.91 -15.57
C TYR A 233 -12.23 -0.93 -16.12
N CYS A 234 -12.17 -0.80 -17.45
CA CYS A 234 -11.15 -0.02 -18.15
C CYS A 234 -11.74 1.23 -18.81
N LEU A 235 -11.05 2.36 -18.72
CA LEU A 235 -11.41 3.57 -19.46
C LEU A 235 -11.00 3.50 -20.94
N ASP A 236 -9.94 2.74 -21.25
CA ASP A 236 -9.40 2.60 -22.61
C ASP A 236 -9.81 1.23 -23.20
N PRO A 237 -10.55 1.20 -24.32
CA PRO A 237 -10.92 -0.04 -25.01
C PRO A 237 -9.71 -0.91 -25.40
N SER A 238 -8.56 -0.30 -25.73
CA SER A 238 -7.36 -1.06 -26.11
C SER A 238 -6.80 -1.88 -24.96
N LEU A 239 -6.99 -1.44 -23.71
CA LEU A 239 -6.60 -2.18 -22.52
C LEU A 239 -7.52 -3.39 -22.30
N VAL A 240 -8.81 -3.27 -22.62
CA VAL A 240 -9.75 -4.41 -22.60
C VAL A 240 -9.28 -5.49 -23.58
N GLU A 241 -9.01 -5.11 -24.83
CA GLU A 241 -8.48 -6.05 -25.83
C GLU A 241 -7.17 -6.71 -25.39
N GLN A 242 -6.28 -5.94 -24.75
CA GLN A 242 -5.01 -6.45 -24.25
C GLN A 242 -5.22 -7.49 -23.13
N ILE A 243 -6.06 -7.18 -22.13
CA ILE A 243 -6.36 -8.10 -21.02
C ILE A 243 -6.99 -9.38 -21.56
N GLU A 244 -7.99 -9.26 -22.44
CA GLU A 244 -8.69 -10.40 -23.01
C GLU A 244 -7.79 -11.29 -23.87
N LYS A 245 -6.89 -10.69 -24.65
CA LYS A 245 -5.90 -11.41 -25.46
C LYS A 245 -4.93 -12.21 -24.58
N GLU A 246 -4.52 -11.67 -23.44
CA GLU A 246 -3.64 -12.37 -22.51
C GLU A 246 -4.36 -13.50 -21.78
N PHE A 247 -5.65 -13.33 -21.45
CA PHE A 247 -6.40 -14.25 -20.60
C PHE A 247 -7.11 -15.38 -21.36
N ARG A 248 -7.42 -15.18 -22.65
CA ARG A 248 -8.08 -16.16 -23.54
C ARG A 248 -9.40 -16.74 -23.00
N ARG A 249 -10.11 -16.01 -22.13
CA ARG A 249 -11.39 -16.46 -21.53
C ARG A 249 -12.56 -15.50 -21.71
N GLY A 250 -12.37 -14.30 -22.25
CA GLY A 250 -13.45 -13.48 -22.84
C GLY A 250 -14.33 -12.68 -21.87
N ALA A 251 -13.97 -12.53 -20.58
CA ALA A 251 -14.88 -11.96 -19.59
C ALA A 251 -14.23 -11.22 -18.40
N LEU A 252 -12.91 -11.05 -18.37
CA LEU A 252 -12.21 -10.45 -17.21
C LEU A 252 -12.26 -8.92 -17.26
N ALA A 253 -12.26 -8.33 -18.46
CA ALA A 253 -12.23 -6.89 -18.65
C ALA A 253 -13.49 -6.37 -19.34
N LYS A 254 -13.98 -5.22 -18.87
CA LYS A 254 -15.11 -4.49 -19.46
C LYS A 254 -14.72 -3.03 -19.65
N GLU A 255 -15.27 -2.40 -20.67
CA GLU A 255 -15.15 -0.95 -20.79
C GLU A 255 -16.03 -0.28 -19.73
N LEU A 256 -15.51 0.75 -19.06
CA LEU A 256 -16.27 1.58 -18.15
C LEU A 256 -17.09 2.60 -18.94
N LYS A 257 -18.41 2.44 -18.88
CA LYS A 257 -19.42 3.29 -19.49
C LYS A 257 -20.38 3.78 -18.42
N VAL A 258 -20.74 5.05 -18.51
CA VAL A 258 -21.78 5.69 -17.69
C VAL A 258 -22.91 6.07 -18.64
N LYS A 259 -24.13 5.67 -18.31
CA LYS A 259 -25.28 6.05 -19.12
C LYS A 259 -25.61 7.51 -18.86
N LYS A 260 -25.81 8.29 -19.92
CA LYS A 260 -26.10 9.73 -19.80
C LYS A 260 -27.34 10.03 -18.96
N GLU A 261 -28.33 9.15 -19.00
CA GLU A 261 -29.57 9.27 -18.22
C GLU A 261 -29.36 9.13 -16.71
N ASN A 262 -28.30 8.42 -16.29
CA ASN A 262 -27.98 8.17 -14.89
C ASN A 262 -27.10 9.26 -14.27
N ILE A 263 -26.69 10.27 -15.04
CA ILE A 263 -25.94 11.40 -14.51
C ILE A 263 -26.88 12.27 -13.68
N GLU A 264 -26.51 12.49 -12.42
CA GLU A 264 -27.25 13.32 -11.47
C GLU A 264 -26.68 14.74 -11.43
N VAL A 265 -27.46 15.68 -10.87
CA VAL A 265 -27.01 17.08 -10.79
C VAL A 265 -25.80 17.17 -9.85
N GLU A 266 -25.84 16.38 -8.79
CA GLU A 266 -24.82 16.19 -7.77
C GLU A 266 -23.47 15.81 -8.38
N ASP A 267 -23.45 14.95 -9.40
CA ASP A 267 -22.22 14.56 -10.12
C ASP A 267 -21.55 15.78 -10.76
N ILE A 268 -22.35 16.65 -11.38
CA ILE A 268 -21.84 17.89 -11.99
C ILE A 268 -21.41 18.90 -10.93
N VAL A 269 -22.07 18.92 -9.76
CA VAL A 269 -21.66 19.77 -8.63
C VAL A 269 -20.30 19.34 -8.08
N VAL A 270 -20.06 18.04 -7.92
CA VAL A 270 -18.76 17.52 -7.48
C VAL A 270 -17.66 17.90 -8.49
N LEU A 271 -17.98 17.89 -9.78
CA LEU A 271 -17.05 18.29 -10.84
C LEU A 271 -16.91 19.83 -11.00
N SER A 272 -17.64 20.63 -10.23
CA SER A 272 -17.70 22.08 -10.44
C SER A 272 -16.34 22.76 -10.33
N GLU A 273 -15.49 22.37 -9.38
CA GLU A 273 -14.15 22.92 -9.23
C GLU A 273 -13.26 22.56 -10.42
N LEU A 274 -13.28 21.29 -10.83
CA LEU A 274 -12.52 20.79 -11.98
C LEU A 274 -12.94 21.48 -13.28
N LEU A 275 -14.24 21.64 -13.48
CA LEU A 275 -14.85 22.30 -14.64
C LEU A 275 -14.85 23.83 -14.51
N LYS A 276 -14.33 24.36 -13.39
CA LYS A 276 -14.26 25.79 -13.01
C LYS A 276 -15.62 26.50 -13.01
N ILE A 277 -16.69 25.78 -12.78
CA ILE A 277 -18.08 26.25 -12.82
C ILE A 277 -18.35 27.12 -11.57
N PRO A 278 -18.95 28.32 -11.71
CA PRO A 278 -19.29 29.16 -10.55
C PRO A 278 -20.29 28.48 -9.61
N GLY A 279 -20.04 28.51 -8.29
CA GLY A 279 -20.87 27.83 -7.29
C GLY A 279 -22.33 28.32 -7.18
N ALA A 280 -22.63 29.57 -7.52
CA ALA A 280 -24.03 30.03 -7.60
C ALA A 280 -24.81 29.36 -8.75
N ALA A 281 -24.10 28.84 -9.74
CA ALA A 281 -24.67 28.26 -10.94
C ALA A 281 -25.06 26.78 -10.72
N SER A 282 -24.41 26.06 -9.79
CA SER A 282 -24.77 24.67 -9.44
C SER A 282 -26.08 24.57 -8.67
N LEU A 283 -26.37 25.52 -7.77
CA LEU A 283 -27.67 25.61 -7.08
C LEU A 283 -28.84 25.79 -8.05
N ASN A 284 -28.62 26.48 -9.17
CA ASN A 284 -29.65 26.70 -10.19
C ASN A 284 -29.96 25.43 -11.00
N LEU A 285 -29.01 24.49 -11.14
CA LEU A 285 -29.22 23.28 -11.93
C LEU A 285 -30.32 22.38 -11.36
N GLN A 286 -30.38 22.21 -10.04
CA GLN A 286 -31.45 21.45 -9.39
C GLN A 286 -32.82 22.10 -9.65
N ALA A 287 -32.91 23.42 -9.54
CA ALA A 287 -34.16 24.16 -9.73
C ALA A 287 -34.69 24.10 -11.17
N VAL A 288 -33.79 24.01 -12.16
CA VAL A 288 -34.18 23.97 -13.58
C VAL A 288 -34.18 22.58 -14.20
N ARG A 289 -33.82 21.53 -13.47
CA ARG A 289 -33.76 20.14 -13.97
C ARG A 289 -35.03 19.74 -14.72
N SER A 290 -36.19 19.91 -14.10
CA SER A 290 -37.49 19.55 -14.70
C SER A 290 -37.84 20.36 -15.96
N ARG A 291 -37.27 21.57 -16.11
CA ARG A 291 -37.44 22.40 -17.31
C ARG A 291 -36.48 21.94 -18.42
N LEU A 292 -35.27 21.52 -18.06
CA LEU A 292 -34.31 20.92 -18.97
C LEU A 292 -34.82 19.59 -19.54
N GLU A 293 -35.45 18.75 -18.73
CA GLU A 293 -36.09 17.48 -19.17
C GLU A 293 -37.26 17.71 -20.14
N LYS A 294 -37.83 18.91 -20.22
CA LYS A 294 -38.84 19.26 -21.23
C LYS A 294 -38.23 19.65 -22.58
N LEU A 295 -36.93 19.98 -22.60
CA LEU A 295 -36.22 20.40 -23.82
C LEU A 295 -35.63 19.21 -24.60
N ALA A 296 -35.28 18.11 -23.93
CA ALA A 296 -34.70 16.91 -24.53
C ALA A 296 -35.14 15.66 -23.75
N GLY A 297 -34.66 14.47 -24.13
CA GLY A 297 -35.00 13.22 -23.43
C GLY A 297 -34.52 13.21 -21.98
N THR A 298 -33.36 13.82 -21.70
CA THR A 298 -32.81 13.95 -20.35
C THR A 298 -32.34 15.37 -20.06
N TRP A 299 -32.31 15.73 -18.77
CA TRP A 299 -31.80 17.03 -18.33
C TRP A 299 -30.34 17.25 -18.77
N PHE A 300 -29.52 16.20 -18.72
CA PHE A 300 -28.10 16.27 -19.04
C PHE A 300 -27.89 16.47 -20.55
N GLU A 301 -28.64 15.77 -21.40
CA GLU A 301 -28.62 15.99 -22.84
C GLU A 301 -29.07 17.41 -23.23
N ALA A 302 -30.14 17.90 -22.60
CA ALA A 302 -30.57 19.28 -22.76
C ALA A 302 -29.48 20.27 -22.32
N LEU A 303 -28.77 20.00 -21.23
CA LEU A 303 -27.68 20.86 -20.78
C LEU A 303 -26.48 20.85 -21.76
N LEU A 304 -26.11 19.69 -22.29
CA LEU A 304 -25.05 19.58 -23.30
C LEU A 304 -25.41 20.37 -24.56
N ASN A 305 -26.67 20.33 -24.98
CA ASN A 305 -27.15 20.99 -26.19
C ASN A 305 -27.86 22.33 -25.91
N PHE A 306 -27.63 22.93 -24.75
CA PHE A 306 -28.41 24.09 -24.33
C PHE A 306 -28.29 25.29 -25.28
N GLU A 307 -27.13 25.47 -25.92
CA GLU A 307 -26.91 26.56 -26.89
C GLU A 307 -27.69 26.40 -28.21
N SER A 308 -28.15 25.19 -28.56
CA SER A 308 -28.92 24.96 -29.79
C SER A 308 -30.41 25.23 -29.67
N PHE A 309 -30.95 25.47 -28.46
CA PHE A 309 -32.38 25.75 -28.29
C PHE A 309 -32.72 27.20 -28.64
N GLU A 310 -33.86 27.39 -29.31
CA GLU A 310 -34.32 28.71 -29.70
C GLU A 310 -34.73 29.57 -28.49
N PRO A 311 -34.47 30.89 -28.52
CA PRO A 311 -34.90 31.79 -27.44
C PRO A 311 -36.40 31.77 -27.16
N LYS A 312 -37.24 31.45 -28.14
CA LYS A 312 -38.70 31.33 -27.97
C LYS A 312 -39.06 30.16 -27.04
N THR A 313 -38.51 28.98 -27.30
CA THR A 313 -38.71 27.77 -26.50
C THR A 313 -38.25 27.97 -25.05
N LEU A 314 -37.12 28.66 -24.85
CA LEU A 314 -36.62 28.96 -23.50
C LEU A 314 -37.56 29.91 -22.72
N ARG A 315 -38.24 30.84 -23.41
CA ARG A 315 -39.24 31.72 -22.77
C ARG A 315 -40.52 30.99 -22.44
N GLU A 316 -40.98 30.08 -23.30
CA GLU A 316 -42.17 29.25 -23.07
C GLU A 316 -42.01 28.34 -21.84
N LEU A 317 -40.78 27.92 -21.55
CA LEU A 317 -40.43 27.13 -20.36
C LEU A 317 -40.04 27.98 -19.13
N ASP A 318 -40.26 29.29 -19.20
CA ASP A 318 -40.06 30.24 -18.09
C ASP A 318 -38.62 30.26 -17.54
N PHE A 319 -37.61 30.18 -18.42
CA PHE A 319 -36.22 30.37 -18.03
C PHE A 319 -35.87 31.85 -17.86
N GLU A 320 -35.48 32.25 -16.66
CA GLU A 320 -34.98 33.60 -16.38
C GLU A 320 -33.68 33.90 -17.16
N GLN A 321 -33.52 35.14 -17.61
CA GLN A 321 -32.41 35.55 -18.47
C GLN A 321 -31.03 35.35 -17.81
N GLN A 322 -30.94 35.52 -16.49
CA GLN A 322 -29.71 35.27 -15.71
C GLN A 322 -29.38 33.77 -15.65
N VAL A 323 -30.40 32.92 -15.53
CA VAL A 323 -30.26 31.46 -15.53
C VAL A 323 -29.85 30.95 -16.91
N VAL A 324 -30.47 31.46 -18.00
CA VAL A 324 -30.08 31.15 -19.39
C VAL A 324 -28.60 31.46 -19.63
N THR A 325 -28.13 32.62 -19.18
CA THR A 325 -26.73 33.03 -19.34
C THR A 325 -25.78 32.06 -18.63
N SER A 326 -26.17 31.60 -17.44
CA SER A 326 -25.41 30.61 -16.65
C SER A 326 -25.39 29.24 -17.32
N LEU A 327 -26.54 28.74 -17.79
CA LEU A 327 -26.68 27.44 -18.46
C LEU A 327 -25.92 27.39 -19.79
N LYS A 328 -25.87 28.48 -20.56
CA LYS A 328 -24.99 28.58 -21.73
C LYS A 328 -23.51 28.46 -21.35
N ALA A 329 -23.10 29.11 -20.26
CA ALA A 329 -21.72 28.97 -19.77
C ALA A 329 -21.40 27.54 -19.31
N PHE A 330 -22.36 26.84 -18.67
CA PHE A 330 -22.25 25.41 -18.35
C PHE A 330 -22.09 24.56 -19.61
N SER A 331 -22.99 24.72 -20.57
CA SER A 331 -23.02 23.96 -21.82
C SER A 331 -21.67 24.02 -22.56
N ARG A 332 -21.04 25.21 -22.62
CA ARG A 332 -19.70 25.37 -23.22
C ARG A 332 -18.61 24.61 -22.46
N ARG A 333 -18.65 24.63 -21.13
CA ARG A 333 -17.67 23.92 -20.28
C ARG A 333 -17.86 22.40 -20.32
N LEU A 334 -19.09 21.95 -20.53
CA LEU A 334 -19.43 20.55 -20.70
C LEU A 334 -19.30 20.06 -22.14
N SER A 335 -18.93 20.93 -23.09
CA SER A 335 -18.73 20.54 -24.49
C SER A 335 -17.80 19.33 -24.71
N PRO A 336 -16.73 19.10 -23.91
CA PRO A 336 -15.92 17.89 -24.05
C PRO A 336 -16.71 16.60 -23.79
N PHE A 337 -17.76 16.64 -22.96
CA PHE A 337 -18.59 15.48 -22.65
C PHE A 337 -19.49 15.04 -23.81
N LYS A 338 -19.71 15.88 -24.83
CA LYS A 338 -20.51 15.49 -26.01
C LYS A 338 -19.94 14.28 -26.74
N ASN A 339 -18.61 14.20 -26.79
CA ASN A 339 -17.88 13.14 -27.51
C ASN A 339 -17.05 12.27 -26.56
N PHE A 340 -17.37 12.28 -25.26
CA PHE A 340 -16.61 11.52 -24.28
C PHE A 340 -16.92 10.03 -24.43
N PRO A 341 -15.94 9.17 -24.78
CA PRO A 341 -16.20 7.77 -25.15
C PRO A 341 -16.93 6.98 -24.07
N GLN A 342 -16.70 7.33 -22.80
CA GLN A 342 -17.27 6.64 -21.65
C GLN A 342 -18.73 7.02 -21.39
N LEU A 343 -19.29 8.04 -22.05
CA LEU A 343 -20.71 8.36 -21.95
C LEU A 343 -21.50 7.61 -23.03
N SER A 344 -22.43 6.76 -22.59
CA SER A 344 -23.25 5.91 -23.45
C SER A 344 -24.74 6.26 -23.36
N GLU A 345 -25.49 5.99 -24.42
CA GLU A 345 -26.96 6.06 -24.41
C GLU A 345 -27.60 4.73 -23.97
N ALA A 346 -26.89 3.61 -24.15
CA ALA A 346 -27.47 2.27 -23.99
C ALA A 346 -26.90 1.50 -22.80
N GLU A 347 -25.60 1.64 -22.53
CA GLU A 347 -24.87 0.80 -21.57
C GLU A 347 -24.49 1.58 -20.31
N ASP A 348 -24.66 0.95 -19.14
CA ASP A 348 -24.14 1.46 -17.87
C ASP A 348 -23.35 0.36 -17.15
N THR A 349 -22.06 0.27 -17.44
CA THR A 349 -21.19 -0.69 -16.73
C THR A 349 -20.73 -0.14 -15.38
N CYS A 350 -20.89 1.16 -15.11
CA CYS A 350 -20.66 1.76 -13.80
C CYS A 350 -21.70 1.26 -12.78
N GLN A 351 -22.99 1.20 -13.15
CA GLN A 351 -24.01 0.58 -12.32
C GLN A 351 -23.76 -0.91 -12.07
N GLN A 352 -23.19 -1.62 -13.05
CA GLN A 352 -22.79 -3.01 -12.85
C GLN A 352 -21.63 -3.11 -11.85
N LEU A 353 -20.61 -2.25 -11.97
CA LEU A 353 -19.52 -2.15 -10.99
C LEU A 353 -20.05 -1.95 -9.58
N ILE A 354 -21.01 -1.03 -9.38
CA ILE A 354 -21.60 -0.77 -8.06
C ILE A 354 -22.36 -1.99 -7.53
N LYS A 355 -23.01 -2.78 -8.39
CA LYS A 355 -23.70 -4.02 -8.00
C LYS A 355 -22.75 -5.17 -7.69
N ASP A 356 -21.55 -5.14 -8.28
CA ASP A 356 -20.51 -6.15 -8.06
C ASP A 356 -19.76 -5.92 -6.72
N LEU A 357 -19.86 -4.72 -6.13
CA LEU A 357 -19.33 -4.37 -4.81
C LEU A 357 -20.28 -4.78 -3.68
#